data_AF-A0A255Y9H2-F1
#
_entry.id   AF-A0A255Y9H2-F1
#
_cell.length_a   1.000
_cell.length_b   1.000
_cell.length_c   1.000
_cell.angle_alpha   90.00
_cell.angle_beta   90.00
_cell.angle_gamma   90.00
#
_symmetry.space_group_name_H-M   'P 1'
#
loop_
_entity.id
_entity.type
_entity.pdbx_description
1 polymer ?
#
loop_
_entity_poly.entity_id
_entity_poly.type
_entity_poly.pdbx_seq_one_letter_code
_entity_poly.pdbx_strand_id
1 'polypeptide(L)'
;MQLQPPILALPALLQPGQRPTPAAEAKARDKAAGDFEALLVTRLLKTARSAKLGDDLMGGNDQIRDLIDEQQGRIIAGAAPLGLAQLLAKGARP
;
A
#
# COMPACT_ATOMS: atom_id res chain seq x y z
N MET A 1 23.07 -30.95 -24.96
CA MET A 1 22.31 -30.60 -23.75
C MET A 1 21.33 -29.49 -24.13
N GLN A 2 20.03 -29.80 -24.19
CA GLN A 2 18.99 -28.79 -24.46
C GLN A 2 18.68 -28.05 -23.16
N LEU A 3 18.96 -26.75 -23.12
CA LEU A 3 18.57 -25.88 -22.02
C LEU A 3 17.13 -25.44 -22.25
N GLN A 4 16.19 -26.03 -21.51
CA GLN A 4 14.83 -25.49 -21.38
C GLN A 4 14.91 -24.15 -20.65
N PRO A 5 14.37 -23.05 -21.21
CA PRO A 5 14.29 -21.80 -20.46
C PRO A 5 13.29 -21.95 -19.30
N PRO A 6 13.48 -21.23 -18.18
CA PRO A 6 12.55 -21.25 -17.07
C PRO A 6 11.19 -20.74 -17.56
N ILE A 7 10.15 -21.57 -17.40
CA ILE A 7 8.77 -21.14 -17.61
C ILE A 7 8.52 -20.04 -16.59
N LEU A 8 8.51 -18.80 -17.07
CA LEU A 8 7.97 -17.67 -16.33
C LEU A 8 6.51 -18.04 -16.04
N ALA A 9 6.22 -18.44 -14.80
CA ALA A 9 4.85 -18.71 -14.35
C ALA A 9 4.12 -17.36 -14.31
N LEU A 10 3.61 -16.94 -15.47
CA LEU A 10 2.66 -15.85 -15.60
C LEU A 10 1.50 -16.17 -14.64
N PRO A 11 1.12 -15.26 -13.72
CA PRO A 11 -0.11 -15.45 -12.96
C PRO A 11 -1.22 -15.64 -13.99
N ALA A 12 -1.99 -16.71 -13.78
CA ALA A 12 -3.04 -17.18 -14.66
C ALA A 12 -3.67 -16.03 -15.46
N LEU A 13 -3.48 -16.09 -16.77
CA LEU A 13 -4.20 -15.31 -17.77
C LEU A 13 -5.63 -15.08 -17.26
N LEU A 14 -6.03 -13.80 -17.15
CA LEU A 14 -7.45 -13.44 -17.11
C LEU A 14 -8.09 -14.19 -18.27
N GLN A 15 -8.84 -15.25 -17.95
CA GLN A 15 -9.63 -15.94 -18.95
C GLN A 15 -10.63 -14.91 -19.48
N PRO A 16 -10.63 -14.62 -20.80
CA PRO A 16 -11.61 -13.71 -21.37
C PRO A 16 -13.00 -14.30 -21.15
N GLY A 17 -13.74 -13.78 -20.16
CA GLY A 17 -15.09 -14.25 -19.83
C GLY A 17 -15.44 -14.27 -18.34
N GLN A 18 -14.48 -14.42 -17.42
CA GLN A 18 -14.78 -14.31 -15.99
C GLN A 18 -14.72 -12.85 -15.54
N ARG A 19 -15.88 -12.18 -15.53
CA ARG A 19 -16.02 -10.99 -14.67
C ARG A 19 -15.78 -11.42 -13.22
N PRO A 20 -14.95 -10.70 -12.45
CA PRO A 20 -14.78 -10.99 -11.03
C PRO A 20 -16.16 -10.99 -10.36
N THR A 21 -16.35 -11.95 -9.44
CA THR A 21 -17.60 -11.99 -8.69
C THR A 21 -17.74 -10.72 -7.85
N PRO A 22 -18.97 -10.28 -7.51
CA PRO A 22 -19.16 -9.14 -6.63
C PRO A 22 -18.38 -9.26 -5.31
N ALA A 23 -18.23 -10.48 -4.79
CA ALA A 23 -17.42 -10.76 -3.60
C ALA A 23 -15.91 -10.55 -3.82
N ALA A 24 -15.38 -10.96 -4.98
CA ALA A 24 -13.98 -10.71 -5.34
C ALA A 24 -13.71 -9.21 -5.55
N GLU A 25 -14.64 -8.49 -6.17
CA GLU A 25 -14.53 -7.03 -6.32
C GLU A 25 -14.59 -6.31 -4.97
N ALA A 26 -15.50 -6.71 -4.07
CA ALA A 26 -15.58 -6.15 -2.73
C ALA A 26 -14.27 -6.34 -1.96
N LYS A 27 -13.73 -7.58 -1.96
CA LYS A 27 -12.44 -7.88 -1.33
C LYS A 27 -11.29 -7.06 -1.92
N ALA A 28 -11.26 -6.87 -3.23
CA ALA A 28 -10.24 -6.04 -3.89
C ALA A 28 -10.37 -4.56 -3.49
N ARG A 29 -11.58 -4.03 -3.36
CA ARG A 29 -11.84 -2.66 -2.88
C ARG A 29 -11.42 -2.48 -1.42
N ASP A 30 -11.76 -3.43 -0.56
CA ASP A 30 -11.37 -3.38 0.86
C ASP A 30 -9.85 -3.44 1.02
N LYS A 31 -9.17 -4.29 0.23
CA LYS A 31 -7.71 -4.34 0.19
C LYS A 31 -7.11 -3.00 -0.28
N ALA A 32 -7.60 -2.45 -1.39
CA ALA A 32 -7.12 -1.18 -1.91
C ALA A 32 -7.33 -0.03 -0.92
N ALA A 33 -8.44 -0.06 -0.17
CA ALA A 33 -8.70 0.91 0.88
C ALA A 33 -7.67 0.82 2.03
N GLY A 34 -7.37 -0.39 2.50
CA GLY A 34 -6.34 -0.60 3.52
C GLY A 34 -4.94 -0.19 3.03
N ASP A 35 -4.59 -0.55 1.80
CA ASP A 35 -3.30 -0.17 1.19
C ASP A 35 -3.17 1.36 1.05
N PHE A 36 -4.24 2.06 0.66
CA PHE A 36 -4.28 3.52 0.58
C PHE A 36 -4.02 4.17 1.96
N GLU A 37 -4.71 3.70 2.99
CA GLU A 37 -4.56 4.26 4.34
C GLU A 37 -3.16 3.99 4.91
N ALA A 38 -2.57 2.82 4.62
CA ALA A 38 -1.18 2.53 4.99
C ALA A 38 -0.20 3.53 4.34
N LEU A 39 -0.35 3.81 3.05
CA LEU A 39 0.47 4.81 2.35
C LEU A 39 0.29 6.22 2.93
N LEU A 40 -0.95 6.60 3.24
CA LEU A 40 -1.26 7.88 3.85
C LEU A 40 -0.60 8.04 5.22
N VAL A 41 -0.72 7.04 6.09
CA VAL A 41 -0.10 7.06 7.42
C VAL A 41 1.42 7.10 7.30
N THR A 42 2.02 6.27 6.44
CA THR A 42 3.47 6.34 6.18
C THR A 42 3.89 7.74 5.74
N ARG A 43 3.13 8.39 4.84
CA ARG A 43 3.44 9.76 4.41
C ARG A 43 3.33 10.77 5.54
N LEU A 44 2.34 10.63 6.42
CA LEU A 44 2.18 11.47 7.60
C LEU A 44 3.38 11.32 8.55
N LEU A 45 3.82 10.08 8.83
CA LEU A 45 4.99 9.80 9.66
C LEU A 45 6.25 10.44 9.07
N LYS A 46 6.49 10.24 7.76
CA LYS A 46 7.60 10.87 7.03
C LYS A 46 7.58 12.39 7.16
N THR A 47 6.42 13.00 6.95
CA THR A 47 6.27 14.46 7.03
C THR A 47 6.51 14.97 8.45
N ALA A 48 5.97 14.31 9.47
CA ALA A 48 6.17 14.67 10.88
C ALA A 48 7.65 14.58 11.28
N ARG A 49 8.37 13.56 10.81
CA ARG A 49 9.81 13.43 11.05
C ARG A 49 10.60 14.53 10.35
N SER A 50 10.34 14.78 9.07
CA SER A 50 11.01 15.84 8.32
C SER A 50 10.78 17.22 8.95
N ALA A 51 9.58 17.47 9.51
CA ALA A 51 9.28 18.71 10.23
C ALA A 51 10.01 18.82 11.58
N LYS A 52 10.29 17.69 12.26
CA LYS A 52 11.02 17.66 13.54
C LYS A 52 12.52 17.86 13.38
N LEU A 53 13.11 17.49 12.25
CA LEU A 53 14.55 17.65 11.96
C LEU A 53 14.83 18.98 11.23
N GLY A 54 14.47 20.11 11.84
CA GLY A 54 14.77 21.44 11.31
C GLY A 54 16.28 21.76 11.15
N ASP A 55 17.16 20.86 11.56
CA ASP A 55 18.62 20.93 11.41
C ASP A 55 19.15 19.49 11.51
N ASP A 56 19.79 18.95 10.48
CA ASP A 56 20.20 17.54 10.40
C ASP A 56 21.41 17.25 11.31
N LEU A 57 21.19 17.22 12.63
CA LEU A 57 22.22 16.93 13.64
C LEU A 57 22.51 15.44 13.82
N MET A 58 21.76 14.57 13.14
CA MET A 58 21.84 13.11 13.28
C MET A 58 21.83 12.46 11.90
N GLY A 59 22.85 12.80 11.10
CA GLY A 59 23.16 12.12 9.84
C GLY A 59 23.15 10.61 10.07
N GLY A 60 22.11 9.95 9.56
CA GLY A 60 21.80 8.58 9.89
C GLY A 60 20.88 7.98 8.85
N ASN A 61 21.20 6.75 8.44
CA ASN A 61 20.73 6.06 7.25
C ASN A 61 19.21 6.14 7.00
N ASP A 62 18.80 7.07 6.12
CA ASP A 62 17.40 7.37 5.81
C ASP A 62 16.64 6.15 5.28
N GLN A 63 17.34 5.21 4.64
CA GLN A 63 16.74 3.97 4.13
C GLN A 63 16.15 3.11 5.24
N ILE A 64 16.84 3.01 6.39
CA ILE A 64 16.33 2.22 7.54
C ILE A 64 15.11 2.91 8.14
N ARG A 65 15.14 4.25 8.23
CA ARG A 65 14.03 5.04 8.77
C ARG A 65 12.79 4.91 7.87
N ASP A 66 12.98 4.94 6.56
CA ASP A 66 11.91 4.75 5.59
C ASP A 66 11.23 3.38 5.75
N LEU A 67 12.03 2.32 5.92
CA LEU A 67 11.50 0.97 6.15
C LEU A 67 10.70 0.88 7.46
N ILE A 68 11.16 1.56 8.51
CA ILE A 68 10.43 1.63 9.79
C ILE A 68 9.08 2.33 9.60
N ASP A 69 9.04 3.45 8.88
CA ASP A 69 7.78 4.18 8.65
C ASP A 69 6.78 3.39 7.81
N GLU A 70 7.28 2.64 6.84
CA GLU A 70 6.44 1.76 6.02
C GLU A 70 5.84 0.65 6.87
N GLN A 71 6.63 0.04 7.75
CA GLN A 71 6.13 -0.99 8.66
C GLN A 71 5.14 -0.40 9.67
N GLN A 72 5.46 0.74 10.28
CA GLN A 72 4.59 1.42 11.22
C GLN A 72 3.29 1.88 10.55
N GLY A 73 3.35 2.42 9.33
CA GLY A 73 2.17 2.83 8.57
C GLY A 73 1.22 1.66 8.30
N ARG A 74 1.77 0.50 7.91
CA ARG A 74 0.97 -0.74 7.76
C ARG A 74 0.33 -1.19 9.07
N ILE A 75 1.07 -1.17 10.18
CA ILE A 75 0.55 -1.58 11.50
C ILE A 75 -0.56 -0.63 11.96
N ILE A 76 -0.33 0.69 11.89
CA ILE A 76 -1.29 1.69 12.34
C ILE A 76 -2.57 1.63 11.49
N ALA A 77 -2.44 1.61 10.16
CA ALA A 77 -3.60 1.54 9.28
C ALA A 77 -4.40 0.23 9.43
N GLY A 78 -3.72 -0.88 9.74
CA GLY A 78 -4.38 -2.15 10.02
C GLY A 78 -5.06 -2.23 11.39
N ALA A 79 -4.46 -1.63 12.43
CA ALA A 79 -4.99 -1.65 13.79
C ALA A 79 -6.15 -0.67 14.01
N ALA A 80 -6.10 0.49 13.35
CA ALA A 80 -7.11 1.54 13.48
C ALA A 80 -7.36 2.20 12.10
N PRO A 81 -8.12 1.53 11.21
CA PRO A 81 -8.49 2.12 9.93
C PRO A 81 -9.31 3.40 10.15
N LEU A 82 -8.92 4.46 9.46
CA LEU A 82 -9.54 5.79 9.57
C LEU A 82 -10.80 5.90 8.70
N GLY A 83 -11.00 4.97 7.77
CA GLY A 83 -12.13 4.94 6.85
C GLY A 83 -12.09 6.01 5.76
N LEU A 84 -10.94 6.66 5.59
CA LEU A 84 -10.72 7.76 4.66
C LEU A 84 -10.85 7.28 3.21
N ALA A 85 -10.38 6.06 2.91
CA ALA A 85 -10.51 5.50 1.57
C ALA A 85 -11.98 5.33 1.16
N GLN A 86 -12.84 4.87 2.07
CA GLN A 86 -14.26 4.72 1.77
C GLN A 86 -14.96 6.08 1.68
N LEU A 87 -14.58 7.04 2.52
CA LEU A 87 -15.13 8.40 2.45
C LEU A 87 -14.81 9.06 1.11
N LEU A 88 -13.55 8.99 0.66
CA LEU A 88 -13.11 9.50 -0.64
C LEU A 88 -13.85 8.81 -1.79
N ALA A 89 -13.98 7.48 -1.76
CA ALA A 89 -14.70 6.73 -2.79
C ALA A 89 -16.18 7.12 -2.88
N LYS A 90 -16.81 7.51 -1.77
CA LYS A 90 -18.19 8.03 -1.75
C LYS A 90 -18.27 9.44 -2.33
N GLY A 91 -17.34 10.33 -1.95
CA GLY A 91 -17.31 11.72 -2.44
C GLY A 91 -16.85 11.89 -3.88
N ALA A 92 -16.16 10.90 -4.45
CA ALA A 92 -15.72 10.89 -5.84
C ALA A 92 -16.80 10.45 -6.85
N ARG A 93 -18.00 10.08 -6.39
CA ARG A 93 -19.15 9.86 -7.30
C ARG A 93 -19.73 11.22 -7.71
N PRO A 94 -19.91 11.49 -9.01
CA PRO A 94 -20.60 12.68 -9.48
C PRO A 94 -22.07 12.71 -9.06
#